data_AF-A0A1Y2DIS7-F1
#
_entry.id   AF-A0A1Y2DIS7-F1
#
_cell.length_a   1.000
_cell.length_b   1.000
_cell.length_c   1.000
_cell.angle_alpha   90.00
_cell.angle_beta   90.00
_cell.angle_gamma   90.00
#
_symmetry.space_group_name_H-M   'P 1'
#
loop_
_entity.id
_entity.type
_entity.pdbx_description
1 polymer ?
#
loop_
_entity_poly.entity_id
_entity_poly.type
_entity_poly.pdbx_seq_one_letter_code
_entity_poly.pdbx_strand_id
1 'polypeptide(L)' 'MSSDTKTKFSHLPLSARGPIECAVTGHSLLNTPYFNRGSAHSYEERHEFNLTGLLLQSVQTLEQQVNRAYDQCSLTEH' A
#
# COMPACT_ATOMS: atom_id res chain seq x y z
N MET A 1 -31.44 0.59 -5.99
CA MET A 1 -31.41 -0.81 -6.47
C MET A 1 -30.20 -0.93 -7.38
N SER A 2 -29.03 -1.20 -6.80
CA SER A 2 -27.76 -1.26 -7.55
C SER A 2 -27.78 -2.47 -8.49
N SER A 3 -27.67 -2.21 -9.79
CA SER A 3 -27.55 -3.25 -10.80
C SER A 3 -26.17 -3.90 -10.71
N ASP A 4 -26.13 -5.15 -10.25
CA ASP A 4 -24.95 -6.00 -10.31
C ASP A 4 -24.55 -6.27 -11.78
N THR A 5 -23.53 -5.57 -12.27
CA THR A 5 -22.93 -5.86 -13.57
C THR A 5 -22.06 -7.11 -13.44
N LYS A 6 -22.59 -8.26 -13.85
CA LYS A 6 -21.88 -9.54 -13.83
C LYS A 6 -20.77 -9.52 -14.89
N THR A 7 -19.52 -9.28 -14.46
CA THR A 7 -18.34 -9.37 -15.33
C THR A 7 -18.18 -10.80 -15.87
N LYS A 8 -17.92 -10.92 -17.18
CA LYS A 8 -17.76 -12.20 -17.93
C LYS A 8 -16.79 -13.21 -17.31
N PHE A 9 -15.86 -12.77 -16.47
CA PHE A 9 -14.86 -13.60 -15.82
C PHE A 9 -15.13 -13.93 -14.34
N SER A 10 -16.28 -13.53 -13.80
CA SER A 10 -16.68 -13.80 -12.40
C SER A 10 -16.82 -15.30 -12.05
N HIS A 11 -16.80 -16.18 -13.05
CA HIS A 11 -16.89 -17.63 -12.88
C HIS A 11 -15.51 -18.32 -12.77
N LEU A 12 -14.40 -17.59 -12.98
CA LEU A 12 -13.07 -18.18 -12.87
C LEU A 12 -12.69 -18.37 -11.39
N PRO A 13 -12.05 -19.49 -11.01
CA PRO A 13 -11.64 -19.74 -9.63
C PRO A 13 -10.59 -18.74 -9.11
N LEU A 14 -9.90 -18.05 -10.03
CA LEU A 14 -8.95 -16.97 -9.76
C LEU A 14 -9.58 -15.57 -9.88
N SER A 15 -10.91 -15.46 -10.03
CA SER A 15 -11.60 -14.18 -9.98
C SER A 15 -11.65 -13.71 -8.52
N ALA A 16 -10.52 -13.23 -8.01
CA ALA A 16 -10.43 -12.65 -6.69
C ALA A 16 -11.26 -11.35 -6.68
N ARG A 17 -12.46 -11.45 -6.12
CA ARG A 17 -13.30 -10.29 -5.79
C ARG A 17 -13.06 -9.97 -4.32
N GLY A 18 -12.32 -8.90 -4.07
CA GLY A 18 -12.11 -8.36 -2.73
C GLY A 18 -10.67 -8.49 -2.23
N PRO A 19 -10.42 -8.14 -0.95
CA PRO A 19 -9.11 -8.25 -0.32
C PRO A 19 -8.61 -9.69 -0.33
N ILE A 20 -7.32 -9.87 -0.62
CA ILE A 20 -6.64 -11.16 -0.55
C ILE A 20 -5.77 -11.14 0.70
N GLU A 21 -5.74 -12.24 1.45
CA GLU A 21 -4.89 -12.36 2.63
C GLU A 21 -3.41 -12.23 2.25
N CYS A 22 -2.69 -11.41 3.02
CA CYS A 22 -1.27 -11.20 2.83
C CYS A 22 -0.48 -12.11 3.78
N ALA A 23 0.41 -12.93 3.22
CA ALA A 23 1.21 -13.87 4.00
C ALA A 23 2.45 -13.24 4.67
N VAL A 24 2.78 -11.98 4.36
CA VAL A 24 3.99 -11.30 4.86
C VAL A 24 3.64 -10.13 5.78
N THR A 25 4.44 -9.96 6.83
CA THR A 25 4.31 -8.89 7.85
C THR A 25 5.68 -8.34 8.21
N GLY A 26 5.74 -7.25 8.99
CA GLY A 26 6.97 -6.70 9.54
C GLY A 26 8.01 -6.33 8.48
N HIS A 27 9.27 -6.65 8.75
CA HIS A 27 10.38 -6.39 7.84
C HIS A 27 10.23 -7.08 6.47
N SER A 28 9.64 -8.28 6.42
CA SER A 28 9.43 -8.99 5.14
C SER A 28 8.45 -8.24 4.24
N LEU A 29 7.44 -7.60 4.82
CA LEU A 29 6.52 -6.72 4.09
C LEU A 29 7.25 -5.48 3.58
N LEU A 30 8.06 -4.81 4.42
CA LEU A 30 8.82 -3.62 4.03
C LEU A 30 9.91 -3.92 2.98
N ASN A 31 10.47 -5.13 3.00
CA ASN A 31 11.46 -5.58 2.03
C ASN A 31 10.84 -6.06 0.71
N THR A 32 9.51 -6.13 0.61
CA THR A 32 8.82 -6.49 -0.62
C THR A 32 8.30 -5.21 -1.29
N PRO A 33 8.91 -4.72 -2.40
CA PRO A 33 8.58 -3.42 -2.98
C PRO A 33 7.10 -3.25 -3.35
N TYR A 34 6.44 -4.34 -3.73
CA TYR A 34 5.02 -4.34 -4.07
C TYR A 34 4.08 -4.10 -2.87
N PHE A 35 4.52 -4.41 -1.65
CA PHE A 35 3.72 -4.24 -0.43
C PHE A 35 4.15 -3.02 0.40
N ASN A 36 5.40 -2.58 0.24
CA ASN A 36 5.95 -1.47 0.99
C ASN A 36 5.33 -0.13 0.53
N ARG A 37 4.53 0.49 1.40
CA ARG A 37 4.01 1.85 1.23
C ARG A 37 4.70 2.87 2.13
N GLY A 38 5.78 2.47 2.81
CA GLY A 38 6.54 3.32 3.73
C GLY A 38 5.64 4.01 4.75
N SER A 39 5.82 5.32 4.96
CA SER A 39 5.01 6.10 5.90
C SER A 39 3.52 6.20 5.52
N ALA A 40 3.11 5.75 4.33
CA ALA A 40 1.71 5.76 3.90
C ALA A 40 0.88 4.60 4.43
N HIS A 41 1.47 3.65 5.16
CA HIS A 41 0.69 2.71 5.95
C HIS A 41 -0.08 3.44 7.06
N SER A 42 -1.38 3.21 7.16
CA SER A 42 -2.23 3.77 8.23
C SER A 42 -1.85 3.19 9.59
N TYR A 43 -2.35 3.78 10.68
CA TYR A 43 -2.07 3.23 12.02
C TYR A 43 -2.67 1.84 12.21
N GLU A 44 -3.85 1.59 11.64
CA GLU A 44 -4.51 0.28 11.66
C GLU A 44 -3.68 -0.76 10.90
N GLU A 45 -3.25 -0.43 9.67
CA GLU A 45 -2.41 -1.33 8.87
C GLU A 45 -1.06 -1.60 9.55
N ARG A 46 -0.48 -0.60 10.23
CA ARG A 46 0.77 -0.80 10.98
C ARG A 46 0.59 -1.74 12.15
N HIS A 47 -0.56 -1.72 12.82
CA HIS A 47 -0.87 -2.66 13.87
C HIS A 47 -1.11 -4.07 13.30
N GLU A 48 -1.92 -4.19 12.24
CA GLU A 48 -2.24 -5.48 11.60
C GLU A 48 -1.01 -6.17 10.99
N PHE A 49 -0.11 -5.40 10.37
CA PHE A 49 1.10 -5.91 9.73
C PHE A 49 2.36 -5.87 10.61
N ASN A 50 2.25 -5.61 11.91
CA ASN A 50 3.39 -5.51 12.83
C ASN A 50 4.49 -4.53 12.36
N LEU A 51 4.08 -3.36 11.87
CA LEU A 51 4.97 -2.28 11.41
C LEU A 51 5.17 -1.18 12.48
N THR A 52 4.50 -1.30 13.63
CA THR A 52 4.65 -0.37 14.75
C THR A 52 6.12 -0.30 15.19
N GLY A 53 6.68 0.92 15.20
CA GLY A 53 8.09 1.14 15.53
C GLY A 53 9.08 0.95 14.37
N LEU A 54 8.66 0.35 13.25
CA LEU A 54 9.49 0.20 12.04
C LEU A 54 9.40 1.39 11.09
N LEU A 55 8.33 2.19 11.22
CA LEU A 55 8.04 3.35 10.38
C LEU A 55 7.99 4.62 11.23
N LEU A 56 8.28 5.78 10.62
CA LEU A 56 8.10 7.08 11.27
C LEU A 56 6.65 7.22 11.77
N GLN A 57 6.47 7.80 12.96
CA GLN A 57 5.14 7.98 13.57
C GLN A 57 4.16 8.72 12.67
N SER A 58 4.64 9.73 11.91
CA SER A 58 3.80 10.44 10.94
C SER A 58 3.34 9.52 9.81
N VAL A 59 2.02 9.48 9.60
CA VAL A 59 1.41 8.90 8.40
C VAL A 59 1.40 9.97 7.31
N GLN A 60 1.86 9.61 6.11
CA GLN A 60 1.94 10.53 4.97
C GLN A 60 1.23 9.95 3.77
N THR A 61 0.53 10.77 3.01
CA THR A 61 -0.15 10.28 1.80
C THR A 61 0.87 9.97 0.70
N LEU A 62 0.51 9.10 -0.24
CA LEU A 62 1.36 8.82 -1.40
C LEU A 62 1.64 10.10 -2.21
N GLU A 63 0.66 10.99 -2.33
CA GLU A 63 0.82 12.29 -3.00
C GLU A 63 1.87 13.18 -2.31
N GLN A 64 1.87 13.23 -0.98
CA GLN A 64 2.90 13.95 -0.21
C GLN A 64 4.30 13.33 -0.37
N GLN A 65 4.38 12.01 -0.59
CA GLN A 65 5.65 11.35 -0.89
C GLN A 65 6.12 11.70 -2.31
N VAL A 66 5.22 11.69 -3.31
CA VAL A 66 5.53 12.06 -4.71
C VAL A 66 5.99 13.51 -4.80
N ASN A 67 5.28 14.45 -4.16
CA ASN A 67 5.65 15.87 -4.19
C ASN A 67 7.06 16.10 -3.64
N ARG A 68 7.38 15.51 -2.48
CA ARG A 68 8.74 15.60 -1.93
C ARG A 68 9.79 14.94 -2.80
N ALA A 69 9.48 13.79 -3.42
CA ALA A 69 10.42 13.14 -4.32
C ALA A 69 10.69 14.02 -5.55
N TYR A 70 9.67 14.68 -6.09
CA TYR A 70 9.82 15.62 -7.20
C TYR A 70 10.65 16.84 -6.81
N ASP A 71 10.38 17.44 -5.65
CA ASP A 71 11.16 18.55 -5.10
C ASP A 71 12.63 18.14 -4.90
N GLN A 72 12.89 16.95 -4.35
CA GLN A 72 14.24 16.44 -4.14
C GLN A 72 14.97 16.13 -5.45
N CYS A 73 14.31 15.52 -6.42
CA CYS A 73 14.89 15.23 -7.73
C CYS A 73 15.27 16.52 -8.45
N SER A 74 14.38 17.51 -8.49
CA SER A 74 14.64 18.81 -9.14
C SER A 74 15.72 19.64 -8.44
N LEU A 75 15.85 19.53 -7.11
CA LEU A 75 16.94 20.15 -6.34
C LEU A 75 18.31 19.51 -6.59
N THR A 76 18.35 18.25 -7.02
CA THR A 76 19.61 17.51 -7.24
C THR A 76 20.21 17.78 -8.63
N GLU A 77 19.50 18.46 -9.52
CA GLU A 77 19.99 18.81 -10.86
C GLU A 77 20.79 20.13 -10.95
N HIS A 78 21.20 20.71 -9.80
CA HIS A 78 22.09 21.88 -9.70
C HIS A 78 23.42 21.54 -9.03
#